data_AF-A0A8S0FVA5-F1
#
_entry.id   AF-A0A8S0FVA5-F1
#
_cell.length_a   1.000
_cell.length_b   1.000
_cell.length_c   1.000
_cell.angle_alpha   90.00
_cell.angle_beta   90.00
_cell.angle_gamma   90.00
#
_symmetry.space_group_name_H-M   'P 1'
#
loop_
_entity.id
_entity.type
_entity.pdbx_description
1 polymer ?
#
loop_
_entity_poly.entity_id
_entity_poly.type
_entity_poly.pdbx_seq_one_letter_code
_entity_poly.pdbx_strand_id
1 'polypeptide(L)'
;MDLTLKKLPRHNKTNALAGLYLPTVANNFISAMACGALGYTDAGLVFLGAGVFSWLSLEPVILQRLRSSGELPTALRTSLGIQLAPALVACSAWLSVNGGEGDTLAKMLFGYGLLQLLFMLCLMPWYLSQPFNASFWSFSFGVSALATTGLHLGSGSDNGFFHTLAVPLFIFTNFIIAILLIRTDSSAVLRF
;
A
#
# COMPACT_ATOMS: atom_id res chain seq x y z
N MET A 1 37.24 -29.83 -19.71
CA MET A 1 37.44 -29.31 -18.34
C MET A 1 36.33 -28.30 -18.09
N ASP A 2 35.26 -28.82 -17.53
CA ASP A 2 33.96 -28.19 -17.32
C ASP A 2 34.01 -27.38 -16.01
N LEU A 3 34.17 -26.06 -16.12
CA LEU A 3 34.08 -25.13 -15.00
C LEU A 3 32.71 -24.47 -15.06
N THR A 4 31.73 -25.25 -14.60
CA THR A 4 30.50 -24.82 -13.95
C THR A 4 30.60 -23.41 -13.38
N LEU A 5 30.21 -22.42 -14.21
CA LEU A 5 29.66 -21.16 -13.74
C LEU A 5 28.37 -21.50 -13.01
N LYS A 6 28.56 -21.86 -11.75
CA LYS A 6 27.62 -21.90 -10.65
C LYS A 6 26.50 -20.93 -10.98
N LYS A 7 25.30 -21.49 -11.20
CA LYS A 7 24.01 -20.80 -11.23
C LYS A 7 23.98 -19.79 -10.06
N LEU A 8 24.51 -18.59 -10.27
CA LEU A 8 23.97 -17.41 -9.63
C LEU A 8 22.50 -17.44 -10.03
N PRO A 9 21.56 -17.37 -9.08
CA PRO A 9 20.16 -17.24 -9.44
C PRO A 9 20.09 -16.04 -10.36
N ARG A 10 19.85 -16.27 -11.67
CA ARG A 10 19.42 -15.18 -12.54
C ARG A 10 18.18 -14.67 -11.83
N HIS A 11 18.27 -13.48 -11.25
CA HIS A 11 17.12 -12.84 -10.62
C HIS A 11 16.03 -12.86 -11.68
N ASN A 12 15.06 -13.74 -11.51
CA ASN A 12 14.08 -14.00 -12.53
C ASN A 12 13.42 -12.65 -12.79
N LYS A 13 13.43 -12.16 -14.04
CA LYS A 13 12.76 -10.89 -14.43
C LYS A 13 11.24 -10.93 -14.14
N THR A 14 10.77 -12.06 -13.62
CA THR A 14 9.44 -12.47 -13.21
C THR A 14 9.12 -12.24 -11.73
N ASN A 15 10.03 -11.73 -10.90
CA ASN A 15 9.70 -11.47 -9.50
C ASN A 15 8.70 -10.29 -9.41
N ALA A 16 7.54 -10.55 -8.81
CA ALA A 16 6.50 -9.54 -8.60
C ALA A 16 7.04 -8.39 -7.73
N LEU A 17 7.47 -7.34 -8.40
CA LEU A 17 8.07 -6.13 -7.83
C LEU A 17 7.28 -5.48 -6.69
N ALA A 18 5.95 -5.59 -6.70
CA ALA A 18 5.09 -5.10 -5.61
C ALA A 18 5.31 -5.85 -4.28
N GLY A 19 5.70 -7.13 -4.32
CA GLY A 19 6.02 -7.91 -3.12
C GLY A 19 7.29 -7.44 -2.41
N LEU A 20 8.18 -6.71 -3.10
CA LEU A 20 9.39 -6.16 -2.50
C LEU A 20 9.07 -5.04 -1.49
N TYR A 21 7.90 -4.41 -1.55
CA TYR A 21 7.50 -3.41 -0.57
C TYR A 21 7.29 -4.01 0.84
N LEU A 22 6.92 -5.28 0.96
CA LEU A 22 6.56 -5.84 2.26
C LEU A 22 7.74 -5.88 3.25
N PRO A 23 8.91 -6.48 2.92
CA PRO A 23 10.00 -6.59 3.87
C PRO A 23 10.75 -5.27 4.11
N THR A 24 10.86 -4.40 3.11
CA THR A 24 11.73 -3.21 3.18
C THR A 24 10.98 -1.91 3.46
N VAL A 25 9.68 -1.85 3.18
CA VAL A 25 8.88 -0.63 3.33
C VAL A 25 7.81 -0.82 4.39
N ALA A 26 6.91 -1.79 4.20
CA ALA A 26 5.78 -1.99 5.12
C ALA A 26 6.25 -2.36 6.53
N ASN A 27 7.21 -3.27 6.66
CA ASN A 27 7.74 -3.67 7.97
C ASN A 27 8.35 -2.49 8.75
N ASN A 28 9.05 -1.60 8.06
CA ASN A 28 9.65 -0.41 8.66
C ASN A 28 8.58 0.58 9.11
N PHE A 29 7.54 0.84 8.30
CA PHE A 29 6.44 1.71 8.74
C PHE A 29 5.63 1.12 9.89
N ILE A 30 5.39 -0.18 9.90
CA ILE A 30 4.71 -0.85 11.02
C ILE A 30 5.55 -0.76 12.29
N SER A 31 6.87 -0.94 12.18
CA SER A 31 7.79 -0.74 13.31
C SER A 31 7.77 0.70 13.80
N ALA A 32 7.73 1.68 12.89
CA ALA A 32 7.61 3.10 13.25
C ALA A 32 6.30 3.41 13.98
N MET A 33 5.16 2.88 13.50
CA MET A 33 3.86 3.02 14.18
C MET A 33 3.88 2.38 15.57
N ALA A 34 4.45 1.19 15.71
CA ALA A 34 4.58 0.51 17.00
C ALA A 34 5.46 1.30 17.98
N CYS A 35 6.60 1.82 17.52
CA CYS A 35 7.47 2.69 18.31
C CYS A 35 6.73 3.96 18.76
N GLY A 36 6.00 4.61 17.86
CA GLY A 36 5.17 5.78 18.18
C GLY A 36 4.12 5.48 19.25
N ALA A 37 3.39 4.38 19.11
CA ALA A 37 2.39 3.93 20.08
C ALA A 37 2.98 3.60 21.46
N LEU A 38 4.24 3.14 21.52
CA LEU A 38 4.96 2.82 22.75
C LEU A 38 5.74 4.01 23.33
N GLY A 39 5.73 5.18 22.68
CA GLY A 39 6.47 6.37 23.10
C GLY A 39 7.95 6.39 22.73
N TYR A 40 8.44 5.42 21.95
CA TYR A 40 9.81 5.37 21.43
C TYR A 40 9.96 6.19 20.14
N THR A 41 9.66 7.48 20.19
CA THR A 41 9.57 8.36 19.02
C THR A 41 10.83 8.35 18.15
N ASP A 42 12.03 8.50 18.74
CA ASP A 42 13.28 8.55 17.97
C ASP A 42 13.57 7.24 17.23
N ALA A 43 13.32 6.09 17.88
CA ALA A 43 13.41 4.79 17.22
C ALA A 43 12.37 4.68 16.09
N GLY A 44 11.16 5.20 16.31
CA GLY A 44 10.13 5.29 15.29
C GLY A 44 10.54 6.11 14.08
N LEU A 45 11.23 7.24 14.29
CA LEU A 45 11.77 8.09 13.21
C LEU A 45 12.87 7.38 12.41
N VAL A 46 13.73 6.59 13.06
CA VAL A 46 14.75 5.77 12.37
C VAL A 46 14.07 4.75 11.45
N PHE A 47 13.07 4.04 11.94
CA PHE A 47 12.30 3.09 11.11
C PHE A 47 11.51 3.79 10.01
N LEU A 48 10.89 4.94 10.30
CA LEU A 48 10.19 5.75 9.31
C LEU A 48 11.13 6.16 8.17
N GLY A 49 12.31 6.68 8.50
CA GLY A 49 13.33 7.04 7.52
C GLY A 49 13.75 5.85 6.66
N ALA A 50 14.04 4.70 7.28
CA ALA A 50 14.36 3.47 6.57
C ALA A 50 13.25 3.06 5.58
N GLY A 51 11.98 3.17 6.00
CA GLY A 51 10.82 2.88 5.16
C GLY A 51 10.66 3.87 4.00
N VAL A 52 10.73 5.18 4.25
CA VAL A 52 10.57 6.23 3.24
C VAL A 52 11.66 6.15 2.17
N PHE A 53 12.93 6.08 2.58
CA PHE A 53 14.02 6.02 1.60
C PHE A 53 14.02 4.71 0.80
N SER A 54 13.66 3.59 1.43
CA SER A 54 13.49 2.31 0.72
C SER A 54 12.35 2.38 -0.30
N TRP A 55 11.22 2.98 0.09
CA TRP A 55 10.07 3.18 -0.80
C TRP A 55 10.44 4.02 -2.02
N LEU A 56 11.00 5.20 -1.81
CA LEU A 56 11.38 6.11 -2.89
C LEU A 56 12.46 5.52 -3.80
N SER A 57 13.35 4.67 -3.27
CA SER A 57 14.33 3.95 -4.09
C SER A 57 13.72 2.84 -4.94
N LEU A 58 12.68 2.15 -4.45
CA LEU A 58 12.05 1.02 -5.15
C LEU A 58 11.01 1.48 -6.17
N GLU A 59 10.22 2.50 -5.85
CA GLU A 59 9.08 2.91 -6.67
C GLU A 59 9.42 3.21 -8.14
N PRO A 60 10.50 3.94 -8.47
CA PRO A 60 10.88 4.17 -9.88
C PRO A 60 11.17 2.88 -10.64
N VAL A 61 11.82 1.90 -10.00
CA VAL A 61 12.14 0.61 -10.61
C VAL A 61 10.87 -0.18 -10.88
N ILE A 62 9.92 -0.15 -9.95
CA ILE A 62 8.63 -0.83 -10.07
C ILE A 62 7.81 -0.20 -11.21
N LEU A 63 7.69 1.12 -11.23
CA LEU A 63 6.97 1.84 -12.28
C LEU A 63 7.62 1.67 -13.66
N GLN A 64 8.95 1.68 -13.73
CA GLN A 64 9.67 1.44 -14.98
C GLN A 64 9.40 0.04 -15.52
N ARG A 65 9.42 -0.98 -14.65
CA ARG A 65 9.09 -2.34 -15.08
C ARG A 65 7.67 -2.43 -15.62
N LEU A 66 6.70 -1.81 -14.93
CA LEU A 66 5.29 -1.83 -15.34
C LEU A 66 5.07 -1.19 -16.71
N ARG A 67 5.90 -0.21 -17.09
CA ARG A 67 5.87 0.44 -18.40
C ARG A 67 6.62 -0.32 -19.49
N SER A 68 7.71 -1.03 -19.15
CA SER A 68 8.68 -1.50 -20.16
C SER A 68 8.84 -3.01 -20.28
N SER A 69 8.37 -3.82 -19.33
CA SER A 69 8.66 -5.26 -19.30
C SER A 69 7.49 -6.16 -19.73
N GLY A 70 6.55 -5.59 -20.50
CA GLY A 70 5.33 -6.29 -20.92
C GLY A 70 4.30 -6.46 -19.80
N GLU A 71 3.14 -7.00 -20.16
CA GLU A 71 2.05 -7.18 -19.20
C GLU A 71 2.39 -8.18 -18.10
N LEU A 72 1.93 -7.88 -16.88
CA LEU A 72 1.95 -8.82 -15.77
C LEU A 72 1.07 -10.03 -16.06
N PRO A 73 1.50 -11.25 -15.67
CA PRO A 73 0.63 -12.42 -15.67
C PRO A 73 -0.67 -12.10 -14.93
N THR A 74 -1.80 -12.54 -15.48
CA THR A 74 -3.15 -12.24 -14.96
C THR A 74 -3.24 -12.45 -13.44
N ALA A 75 -2.84 -13.61 -12.92
CA ALA A 75 -2.87 -13.91 -11.49
C ALA A 75 -2.11 -12.91 -10.57
N LEU A 76 -1.16 -12.14 -11.10
CA LEU A 76 -0.37 -11.16 -10.36
C LEU A 76 -0.87 -9.72 -10.52
N ARG A 77 -1.80 -9.44 -11.42
CA ARG A 77 -2.29 -8.06 -11.67
C ARG A 77 -2.85 -7.42 -10.40
N THR A 78 -3.66 -8.17 -9.64
CA THR A 78 -4.23 -7.70 -8.38
C THR A 78 -3.24 -7.53 -7.25
N SER A 79 -2.01 -8.07 -7.35
CA SER A 79 -0.95 -7.79 -6.38
C SER A 79 -0.46 -6.33 -6.44
N LEU A 80 -0.73 -5.62 -7.53
CA LEU A 80 -0.45 -4.18 -7.64
C LEU A 80 -1.33 -3.32 -6.73
N GLY A 81 -2.36 -3.89 -6.11
CA GLY A 81 -3.11 -3.22 -5.05
C GLY A 81 -2.24 -2.74 -3.90
N ILE A 82 -1.13 -3.43 -3.63
CA ILE A 82 -0.12 -3.00 -2.65
C ILE A 82 0.45 -1.61 -2.98
N GLN A 83 0.48 -1.18 -4.24
CA GLN A 83 1.03 0.13 -4.62
C GLN A 83 0.26 1.30 -3.99
N LEU A 84 -1.00 1.12 -3.60
CA LEU A 84 -1.75 2.15 -2.87
C LEU A 84 -1.21 2.38 -1.46
N ALA A 85 -0.59 1.38 -0.85
CA ALA A 85 -0.25 1.40 0.57
C ALA A 85 0.92 2.31 0.96
N PRO A 86 2.08 2.34 0.27
CA PRO A 86 3.29 2.99 0.77
C PRO A 86 3.09 4.43 1.27
N ALA A 87 2.43 5.28 0.49
CA ALA A 87 2.23 6.68 0.83
C ALA A 87 1.30 6.87 2.05
N LEU A 88 0.21 6.12 2.09
CA LEU A 88 -0.79 6.21 3.15
C LEU A 88 -0.28 5.60 4.45
N VAL A 89 0.45 4.50 4.36
CA VAL A 89 1.08 3.86 5.52
C VAL A 89 2.25 4.69 6.05
N ALA A 90 3.02 5.34 5.17
CA ALA A 90 4.01 6.34 5.57
C ALA A 90 3.34 7.52 6.29
N CYS A 91 2.16 7.96 5.83
CA CYS A 91 1.37 8.99 6.50
C CYS A 91 0.91 8.53 7.90
N SER A 92 0.38 7.31 8.04
CA SER A 92 0.03 6.73 9.35
C SER A 92 1.25 6.65 10.28
N ALA A 93 2.39 6.21 9.76
CA ALA A 93 3.63 6.09 10.52
C ALA A 93 4.14 7.45 10.98
N TRP A 94 4.13 8.46 10.11
CA TRP A 94 4.46 9.83 10.46
C TRP A 94 3.53 10.39 11.55
N LEU A 95 2.22 10.25 11.37
CA LEU A 95 1.23 10.68 12.36
C LEU A 95 1.41 9.99 13.73
N SER A 96 1.92 8.75 13.74
CA SER A 96 2.18 8.02 14.98
C SER A 96 3.40 8.53 15.75
N VAL A 97 4.37 9.15 15.07
CA VAL A 97 5.64 9.60 15.68
C VAL A 97 5.74 11.12 15.81
N ASN A 98 4.93 11.90 15.08
CA ASN A 98 4.92 13.36 15.14
C ASN A 98 3.95 13.94 16.19
N GLY A 99 3.33 13.10 17.03
CA GLY A 99 2.32 13.52 18.00
C GLY A 99 0.89 13.60 17.43
N GLY A 100 0.65 13.08 16.23
CA GLY A 100 -0.67 13.05 15.61
C GLY A 100 -1.06 14.34 14.91
N GLU A 101 -0.11 15.24 14.68
CA GLU A 101 -0.40 16.52 14.04
C GLU A 101 -0.59 16.37 12.53
N GLY A 102 -1.72 16.89 12.02
CA GLY A 102 -2.02 16.97 10.59
C GLY A 102 -1.23 18.05 9.85
N ASP A 103 0.10 17.96 9.94
CA ASP A 103 1.06 18.91 9.39
C ASP A 103 1.19 18.82 7.86
N THR A 104 2.10 19.61 7.29
CA THR A 104 2.35 19.65 5.84
C THR A 104 2.81 18.30 5.30
N LEU A 105 3.66 17.57 6.02
CA LEU A 105 4.15 16.28 5.55
C LEU A 105 3.04 15.24 5.51
N ALA A 106 2.20 15.16 6.55
CA ALA A 106 1.03 14.28 6.57
C ALA A 106 0.08 14.56 5.38
N LYS A 107 -0.20 15.85 5.12
CA LYS A 107 -1.05 16.28 4.00
C LYS A 107 -0.45 15.95 2.63
N MET A 108 0.87 16.10 2.46
CA MET A 108 1.56 15.74 1.22
C MET A 108 1.51 14.23 0.96
N LEU A 109 1.81 13.42 1.99
CA LEU A 109 1.77 11.95 1.90
C LEU A 109 0.36 11.46 1.59
N PHE A 110 -0.65 12.02 2.28
CA PHE A 110 -2.05 11.70 2.02
C PHE A 110 -2.48 12.12 0.61
N GLY A 111 -2.10 13.32 0.15
CA GLY A 111 -2.38 13.79 -1.21
C GLY A 111 -1.78 12.88 -2.28
N TYR A 112 -0.55 12.39 -2.10
CA TYR A 112 0.03 11.40 -3.02
C TYR A 112 -0.71 10.06 -2.95
N GLY A 113 -1.17 9.64 -1.77
CA GLY A 113 -2.06 8.48 -1.61
C GLY A 113 -3.38 8.61 -2.37
N LEU A 114 -3.99 9.81 -2.38
CA LEU A 114 -5.18 10.10 -3.20
C LEU A 114 -4.88 10.01 -4.69
N LEU A 115 -3.74 10.51 -5.15
CA LEU A 115 -3.32 10.35 -6.55
C LEU A 115 -3.19 8.86 -6.92
N GLN A 116 -2.55 8.07 -6.04
CA GLN A 116 -2.40 6.64 -6.27
C GLN A 116 -3.75 5.90 -6.26
N LEU A 117 -4.70 6.33 -5.43
CA LEU A 117 -6.08 5.86 -5.47
C LEU A 117 -6.74 6.15 -6.81
N LEU A 118 -6.59 7.37 -7.35
CA LEU A 118 -7.16 7.72 -8.65
C LEU A 118 -6.59 6.84 -9.76
N PHE A 119 -5.27 6.62 -9.79
CA PHE A 119 -4.68 5.67 -10.74
C PHE A 119 -5.24 4.26 -10.57
N MET A 120 -5.45 3.82 -9.33
CA MET A 120 -6.01 2.51 -9.06
C MET A 120 -7.46 2.38 -9.53
N LEU A 121 -8.28 3.41 -9.34
CA LEU A 121 -9.67 3.47 -9.82
C LEU A 121 -9.72 3.47 -11.35
N CYS A 122 -8.83 4.21 -12.02
CA CYS A 122 -8.72 4.18 -13.49
C CYS A 122 -8.35 2.79 -14.01
N LEU A 123 -7.48 2.06 -13.29
CA LEU A 123 -7.06 0.70 -13.65
C LEU A 123 -8.04 -0.39 -13.19
N MET A 124 -9.14 -0.03 -12.51
CA MET A 124 -10.08 -0.99 -11.94
C MET A 124 -10.69 -1.96 -12.98
N PRO A 125 -11.13 -1.51 -14.18
CA PRO A 125 -11.63 -2.43 -15.21
C PRO A 125 -10.59 -3.48 -15.61
N TRP A 126 -9.31 -3.09 -15.66
CA TRP A 126 -8.22 -4.01 -15.99
C TRP A 126 -7.95 -5.02 -14.88
N TYR A 127 -7.99 -4.61 -13.60
CA TYR A 127 -7.88 -5.53 -12.47
C TYR A 127 -9.07 -6.50 -12.36
N LEU A 128 -10.27 -6.08 -12.74
CA LEU A 128 -11.50 -6.88 -12.69
C LEU A 128 -11.70 -7.79 -13.90
N SER A 129 -10.86 -7.70 -14.93
CA SER A 129 -10.90 -8.54 -16.13
C SER A 129 -10.60 -10.03 -15.88
N GLN A 130 -10.33 -10.40 -14.63
CA GLN A 130 -9.92 -11.74 -14.21
C GLN A 130 -10.80 -12.28 -13.08
N PRO A 131 -10.88 -13.62 -12.92
CA PRO A 131 -11.59 -14.22 -11.81
C PRO A 131 -11.02 -13.79 -10.45
N PHE A 132 -11.91 -13.73 -9.47
CA PHE A 132 -11.52 -13.45 -8.09
C PHE A 132 -10.52 -14.51 -7.60
N ASN A 133 -9.51 -14.04 -6.88
CA ASN A 133 -8.45 -14.86 -6.30
C ASN A 133 -7.91 -14.16 -5.04
N ALA A 134 -7.12 -14.87 -4.24
CA ALA A 134 -6.62 -14.36 -2.97
C ALA A 134 -5.81 -13.05 -3.09
N SER A 135 -5.15 -12.80 -4.22
CA SER A 135 -4.35 -11.57 -4.43
C SER A 135 -5.20 -10.28 -4.45
N PHE A 136 -6.53 -10.36 -4.56
CA PHE A 136 -7.41 -9.20 -4.36
C PHE A 136 -7.35 -8.63 -2.94
N TRP A 137 -6.94 -9.43 -1.95
CA TRP A 137 -6.71 -8.91 -0.60
C TRP A 137 -5.54 -7.93 -0.52
N SER A 138 -4.69 -7.87 -1.54
CA SER A 138 -3.56 -6.91 -1.56
C SER A 138 -4.02 -5.44 -1.52
N PHE A 139 -5.26 -5.15 -1.97
CA PHE A 139 -5.86 -3.82 -1.91
C PHE A 139 -6.22 -3.39 -0.48
N SER A 140 -6.54 -4.34 0.42
CA SER A 140 -7.10 -4.05 1.73
C SER A 140 -6.19 -3.15 2.55
N PHE A 141 -4.88 -3.43 2.56
CA PHE A 141 -3.92 -2.67 3.34
C PHE A 141 -3.88 -1.19 2.94
N GLY A 142 -3.87 -0.89 1.64
CA GLY A 142 -3.87 0.47 1.13
C GLY A 142 -5.18 1.22 1.42
N VAL A 143 -6.34 0.58 1.19
CA VAL A 143 -7.64 1.22 1.46
C VAL A 143 -7.90 1.40 2.96
N SER A 144 -7.47 0.46 3.80
CA SER A 144 -7.55 0.63 5.26
C SER A 144 -6.69 1.80 5.73
N ALA A 145 -5.45 1.92 5.25
CA ALA A 145 -4.60 3.07 5.55
C ALA A 145 -5.19 4.40 5.04
N LEU A 146 -5.88 4.38 3.88
CA LEU A 146 -6.60 5.53 3.33
C LEU A 146 -7.69 6.02 4.30
N ALA A 147 -8.53 5.09 4.77
CA ALA A 147 -9.59 5.42 5.72
C ALA A 147 -9.04 5.94 7.04
N THR A 148 -8.06 5.24 7.63
CA THR A 148 -7.47 5.63 8.91
C THR A 148 -6.83 7.02 8.86
N THR A 149 -5.99 7.28 7.85
CA THR A 149 -5.34 8.60 7.70
C THR A 149 -6.32 9.69 7.30
N GLY A 150 -7.31 9.38 6.47
CA GLY A 150 -8.36 10.32 6.09
C GLY A 150 -9.20 10.75 7.28
N LEU A 151 -9.60 9.81 8.15
CA LEU A 151 -10.30 10.11 9.39
C LEU A 151 -9.43 10.94 10.34
N HIS A 152 -8.17 10.56 10.54
CA HIS A 152 -7.25 11.29 11.42
C HIS A 152 -7.06 12.74 10.99
N LEU A 153 -6.82 12.98 9.69
CA LEU A 153 -6.69 14.32 9.14
C LEU A 153 -8.02 15.08 9.15
N GLY A 154 -9.15 14.38 8.96
CA GLY A 154 -10.48 14.97 8.97
C GLY A 154 -10.99 15.36 10.35
N SER A 155 -10.58 14.66 11.42
CA SER A 155 -10.93 15.00 12.80
C SER A 155 -10.17 16.22 13.34
N GLY A 156 -9.06 16.60 12.71
CA GLY A 156 -8.25 17.75 13.12
C GLY A 156 -8.82 19.11 12.70
N SER A 157 -9.90 19.16 11.91
CA SER A 157 -10.55 20.41 11.49
C SER A 157 -12.06 20.23 11.37
N ASP A 158 -12.83 21.11 12.01
CA ASP A 158 -14.31 21.05 11.99
C ASP A 158 -14.93 21.38 10.62
N ASN A 159 -14.20 22.07 9.75
CA ASN A 159 -14.65 22.40 8.40
C ASN A 159 -13.46 22.59 7.46
N GLY A 160 -13.18 21.59 6.61
CA GLY A 160 -12.06 21.64 5.68
C GLY A 160 -12.06 20.51 4.66
N PHE A 161 -11.19 20.63 3.66
CA PHE A 161 -11.06 19.65 2.57
C PHE A 161 -10.92 18.21 3.06
N PHE A 162 -10.04 17.96 4.04
CA PHE A 162 -9.81 16.62 4.59
C PHE A 162 -11.00 16.12 5.42
N HIS A 163 -11.71 17.01 6.12
CA HIS A 163 -12.94 16.66 6.85
C HIS A 163 -14.03 16.14 5.89
N THR A 164 -14.25 16.84 4.78
CA THR A 164 -15.23 16.43 3.76
C THR A 164 -14.88 15.10 3.10
N LEU A 165 -13.58 14.79 2.95
CA LEU A 165 -13.12 13.52 2.37
C LEU A 165 -13.15 12.34 3.34
N ALA A 166 -13.01 12.59 4.65
CA ALA A 166 -12.84 11.55 5.64
C ALA A 166 -13.97 10.49 5.64
N VAL A 167 -15.23 10.96 5.73
CA VAL A 167 -16.40 10.05 5.77
C VAL A 167 -16.61 9.30 4.46
N PRO A 168 -16.60 9.94 3.27
CA PRO A 168 -16.67 9.23 1.99
C PRO A 168 -15.59 8.15 1.82
N LEU A 169 -14.34 8.44 2.19
CA LEU A 169 -13.23 7.49 2.07
C LEU A 169 -13.35 6.32 3.05
N PHE A 170 -13.86 6.57 4.26
CA PHE A 170 -14.16 5.53 5.23
C PHE A 170 -15.26 4.59 4.74
N ILE A 171 -16.37 5.13 4.22
CA ILE A 171 -17.47 4.34 3.64
C ILE A 171 -16.96 3.52 2.45
N PHE A 172 -16.22 4.16 1.54
CA PHE A 172 -15.61 3.50 0.38
C PHE A 172 -14.75 2.31 0.82
N THR A 173 -13.89 2.49 1.81
CA THR A 173 -13.01 1.43 2.31
C THR A 173 -13.79 0.26 2.87
N ASN A 174 -14.77 0.51 3.75
CA ASN A 174 -15.58 -0.56 4.32
C ASN A 174 -16.38 -1.33 3.24
N PHE A 175 -16.88 -0.61 2.23
CA PHE A 175 -17.54 -1.23 1.09
C PHE A 175 -16.61 -2.18 0.32
N ILE A 176 -15.36 -1.78 0.06
CA ILE A 176 -14.37 -2.65 -0.58
C ILE A 176 -14.07 -3.87 0.29
N ILE A 177 -13.86 -3.70 1.60
CA ILE A 177 -13.60 -4.83 2.52
C ILE A 177 -14.80 -5.79 2.56
N ALA A 178 -16.04 -5.29 2.60
CA ALA A 178 -17.24 -6.11 2.57
C ALA A 178 -17.34 -6.93 1.27
N ILE A 179 -17.02 -6.35 0.11
CA ILE A 179 -16.95 -7.08 -1.16
C ILE A 179 -15.91 -8.19 -1.08
N LEU A 180 -14.71 -7.91 -0.55
CA LEU A 180 -13.64 -8.90 -0.43
C LEU A 180 -14.06 -10.08 0.46
N LEU A 181 -14.74 -9.81 1.58
CA LEU A 181 -15.28 -10.85 2.47
C LEU A 181 -16.30 -11.73 1.76
N ILE A 182 -17.35 -11.12 1.18
CA ILE A 182 -18.43 -11.86 0.48
C ILE A 182 -17.87 -12.73 -0.65
N ARG A 183 -16.91 -12.20 -1.42
CA ARG A 183 -16.28 -12.94 -2.53
C ARG A 183 -15.37 -14.07 -2.04
N THR A 184 -14.73 -13.90 -0.89
CA THR A 184 -13.92 -14.95 -0.26
C THR A 184 -14.80 -16.10 0.19
N ASP A 185 -15.90 -15.81 0.91
CA ASP A 185 -16.85 -16.83 1.37
C ASP A 185 -17.46 -17.60 0.20
N SER A 186 -17.93 -16.88 -0.83
CA SER A 186 -18.50 -17.51 -2.03
C SER A 186 -17.50 -18.42 -2.75
N SER A 187 -16.22 -18.06 -2.73
CA SER A 187 -15.15 -18.86 -3.35
C SER A 187 -14.75 -20.08 -2.51
N ALA A 188 -14.92 -20.00 -1.19
CA ALA A 188 -14.70 -21.13 -0.28
C ALA A 188 -15.84 -22.15 -0.36
N VAL A 189 -17.10 -21.69 -0.45
CA VAL A 189 -18.28 -22.55 -0.55
C VAL A 189 -18.29 -23.38 -1.85
N LEU A 190 -17.81 -22.83 -2.98
CA LEU A 190 -17.73 -23.55 -4.27
C LEU A 190 -16.61 -24.60 -4.35
N ARG A 191 -15.81 -24.78 -3.29
CA ARG A 191 -14.72 -25.77 -3.21
C ARG A 191 -15.06 -26.98 -2.33
N PHE A 192 -16.28 -27.04 -1.79
CA PHE A 192 -16.85 -28.18 -1.09
C PHE A 192 -18.04 -28.74 -1.89
#